data_AF-A0A2N1JP45-F1
#
_entry.id   AF-A0A2N1JP45-F1
#
_cell.length_a   1.000
_cell.length_b   1.000
_cell.length_c   1.000
_cell.angle_alpha   90.00
_cell.angle_beta   90.00
_cell.angle_gamma   90.00
#
_symmetry.space_group_name_H-M   'P 1'
#
loop_
_entity.id
_entity.type
_entity.pdbx_description
1 polymer ?
#
loop_
_entity_poly.entity_id
_entity_poly.type
_entity_poly.pdbx_seq_one_letter_code
_entity_poly.pdbx_strand_id
1 'polypeptide(L)' 'MSNIHEQPDEEPTTEELEEPSTEKEPGEEPKVEQPDDPEPDHDAVGIGVIGGPQSDTADQDSSSPDADQPG' A
#
# COMPACT_ATOMS: atom_id res chain seq x y z
N MET A 1 -14.01 10.47 34.89
CA MET A 1 -13.17 10.07 33.74
C MET A 1 -14.11 9.70 32.61
N SER A 2 -13.82 10.26 31.44
CA SER A 2 -14.21 9.81 30.09
C SER A 2 -15.66 10.01 29.64
N ASN A 3 -15.76 10.87 28.62
CA ASN A 3 -16.94 11.19 27.82
C ASN A 3 -17.37 9.97 26.99
N ILE A 4 -18.56 9.44 27.26
CA ILE A 4 -19.28 8.63 26.28
C ILE A 4 -19.98 9.64 25.39
N HIS A 5 -19.37 9.97 24.23
CA HIS A 5 -20.06 10.70 23.18
C HIS A 5 -21.08 9.76 22.53
N GLU A 6 -22.18 9.52 23.24
CA GLU A 6 -23.38 8.91 22.67
C GLU A 6 -23.98 9.96 21.73
N GLN A 7 -23.64 9.90 20.46
CA GLN A 7 -24.33 10.65 19.40
C GLN A 7 -25.04 9.63 18.51
N PRO A 8 -26.26 9.94 18.06
CA PRO A 8 -27.19 8.97 17.50
C PRO A 8 -26.65 8.30 16.24
N ASP A 9 -27.19 7.13 15.91
CA ASP A 9 -27.16 6.43 14.60
C ASP A 9 -27.74 7.30 13.44
N GLU A 10 -27.48 8.59 13.44
CA GLU A 10 -27.89 9.53 12.41
C GLU A 10 -26.75 9.66 11.42
N GLU A 11 -26.83 8.90 10.33
CA GLU A 11 -25.93 9.07 9.21
C GLU A 11 -26.04 10.51 8.72
N PRO A 12 -24.91 11.24 8.58
CA PRO A 12 -24.93 12.63 8.13
C PRO A 12 -25.63 12.71 6.76
N THR A 13 -26.52 13.67 6.62
CA THR A 13 -27.20 13.88 5.34
C THR A 13 -26.19 14.36 4.30
N THR A 14 -26.47 14.12 3.01
CA THR A 14 -25.56 14.57 1.92
C THR A 14 -25.31 16.08 1.94
N GLU A 15 -26.24 16.87 2.46
CA GLU A 15 -26.13 18.33 2.59
C GLU A 15 -25.19 18.76 3.73
N GLU A 16 -24.95 17.88 4.70
CA GLU A 16 -24.04 18.09 5.83
C GLU A 16 -22.61 17.59 5.52
N LEU A 17 -22.43 16.80 4.46
CA LEU A 17 -21.12 16.35 4.02
C LEU A 17 -20.40 17.51 3.32
N GLU A 18 -19.23 17.88 3.85
CA GLU A 18 -18.33 18.78 3.14
C GLU A 18 -17.92 18.14 1.80
N GLU A 19 -18.03 18.88 0.69
CA GLU A 19 -17.55 18.39 -0.59
C GLU A 19 -16.02 18.22 -0.52
N PRO A 20 -15.48 17.12 -1.09
CA PRO A 20 -14.04 17.00 -1.21
C PRO A 20 -13.52 18.20 -2.02
N SER A 21 -12.58 18.96 -1.48
CA SER A 21 -11.93 20.08 -2.18
C SER A 21 -11.11 19.53 -3.35
N THR A 22 -11.74 19.37 -4.51
CA THR A 22 -11.12 18.88 -5.75
C THR A 22 -10.42 19.97 -6.54
N GLU A 23 -10.80 21.24 -6.34
CA GLU A 23 -10.13 22.39 -6.94
C GLU A 23 -9.06 22.95 -5.99
N LYS A 24 -7.80 22.87 -6.44
CA LYS A 24 -6.69 23.67 -5.95
C LYS A 24 -6.58 24.94 -6.80
N GLU A 25 -5.90 25.99 -6.31
CA GLU A 25 -5.67 27.14 -7.19
C GLU A 25 -4.83 26.71 -8.41
N PRO A 26 -5.12 27.20 -9.63
CA PRO A 26 -4.38 26.84 -10.82
C PRO A 26 -2.87 27.09 -10.64
N GLY A 27 -2.06 26.02 -10.65
CA GLY A 27 -0.62 26.10 -10.44
C GLY A 27 -0.14 25.69 -9.04
N GLU A 28 -1.03 25.31 -8.13
CA GLU A 28 -0.61 24.63 -6.90
C GLU A 28 -0.13 23.21 -7.23
N GLU A 29 1.12 22.92 -6.86
CA GLU A 29 1.64 21.55 -6.89
C GLU A 29 0.89 20.70 -5.86
N PRO A 30 0.74 19.38 -6.09
CA PRO A 30 0.27 18.47 -5.06
C PRO A 30 1.10 18.69 -3.80
N LYS A 31 0.41 18.80 -2.66
CA LYS A 31 1.08 18.68 -1.35
C LYS A 31 1.51 17.22 -1.24
N VAL A 32 2.67 16.92 -1.80
CA VAL A 32 3.40 15.70 -1.48
C VAL A 32 3.68 15.86 0.00
N GLU A 33 3.06 15.03 0.84
CA GLU A 33 3.51 14.87 2.21
C GLU A 33 5.01 14.64 2.10
N GLN A 34 5.81 15.51 2.72
CA GLN A 34 7.25 15.27 2.78
C GLN A 34 7.39 13.83 3.26
N PRO A 35 8.12 12.96 2.54
CA PRO A 35 8.41 11.62 3.01
C PRO A 35 9.42 11.75 4.16
N ASP A 36 8.99 12.42 5.24
CA ASP A 36 9.65 12.46 6.54
C ASP A 36 9.51 11.09 7.22
N ASP A 37 8.49 10.32 6.81
CA ASP A 37 8.33 8.91 7.14
C ASP A 37 8.87 8.06 5.97
N PRO A 38 9.65 6.99 6.24
CA PRO A 38 10.00 6.01 5.22
C PRO A 38 8.74 5.53 4.50
N GLU A 39 8.82 5.37 3.17
CA GLU A 39 7.73 4.75 2.41
C GLU A 39 7.37 3.41 3.07
N PRO A 40 6.07 3.12 3.30
CA PRO A 40 5.68 1.84 3.88
C PRO A 40 6.24 0.68 3.05
N ASP A 41 6.80 -0.32 3.73
CA ASP A 41 7.28 -1.53 3.05
C ASP A 41 6.08 -2.23 2.38
N HIS A 42 5.93 -2.04 1.07
CA HIS A 42 4.84 -2.61 0.29
C HIS A 42 5.28 -3.93 -0.35
N ASP A 43 4.74 -5.03 0.13
CA ASP A 43 4.93 -6.33 -0.49
C ASP A 43 4.06 -6.49 -1.75
N ALA A 44 4.69 -6.67 -2.90
CA ALA A 44 3.99 -7.03 -4.12
C ALA A 44 3.62 -8.52 -4.11
N VAL A 45 2.33 -8.83 -3.98
CA VAL A 45 1.83 -10.22 -4.07
C VAL A 45 1.27 -10.49 -5.46
N GLY A 46 1.87 -11.46 -6.16
CA GLY A 46 1.38 -11.95 -7.45
C GLY A 46 0.39 -13.12 -7.28
N ILE A 47 -0.79 -13.03 -7.86
CA ILE A 47 -1.72 -14.17 -7.97
C ILE A 47 -1.42 -14.91 -9.28
N GLY A 48 -0.98 -16.17 -9.19
CA GLY A 48 -0.68 -17.01 -10.36
C GLY A 48 -1.93 -17.44 -11.14
N VAL A 49 -1.76 -17.73 -12.43
CA VAL A 49 -2.84 -18.23 -13.31
C VAL A 49 -2.74 -19.76 -13.43
N ILE A 50 -3.85 -20.47 -13.19
CA ILE A 50 -3.91 -21.94 -13.34
C ILE A 50 -4.13 -22.30 -14.81
N GLY A 51 -3.25 -23.14 -15.38
CA GLY A 51 -3.36 -23.64 -16.76
C GLY A 51 -2.77 -22.72 -17.83
N GLY A 52 -2.17 -21.58 -17.44
CA GLY A 52 -1.36 -20.74 -18.33
C GLY A 52 0.09 -21.26 -18.46
N PRO A 53 0.86 -20.76 -19.44
CA PRO A 53 2.29 -21.07 -19.50
C PRO A 53 2.97 -20.57 -18.23
N GLN A 54 3.54 -21.50 -17.46
CA GLN A 54 4.39 -21.17 -16.33
C GLN A 54 5.72 -20.68 -16.90
N SER A 55 6.01 -19.39 -16.74
CA SER A 55 7.37 -18.89 -16.96
C SER A 55 8.26 -19.49 -15.89
N ASP A 56 9.27 -20.25 -16.32
CA ASP A 56 10.29 -20.88 -15.48
C ASP A 56 11.14 -19.78 -14.84
N THR A 57 10.65 -19.21 -13.74
CA THR A 57 11.40 -18.26 -12.90
C THR A 57 11.22 -18.66 -11.44
N ALA A 58 11.41 -19.94 -11.21
CA ALA A 58 11.79 -20.47 -9.92
C ALA A 58 13.24 -20.92 -10.06
N ASP A 59 14.10 -20.54 -9.13
CA ASP A 59 15.40 -21.19 -8.89
C ASP A 59 16.58 -20.88 -9.83
N GLN A 60 16.93 -19.61 -10.03
CA GLN A 60 18.30 -19.19 -10.36
C GLN A 60 18.56 -17.89 -9.58
N ASP A 61 19.12 -17.85 -8.38
CA ASP A 61 20.55 -18.01 -8.10
C ASP A 61 20.81 -18.16 -6.58
N SER A 62 19.81 -18.56 -5.80
CA SER A 62 19.95 -18.72 -4.35
C SER A 62 20.20 -20.17 -3.98
N SER A 63 21.38 -20.70 -4.29
CA SER A 63 22.07 -21.79 -3.57
C SER A 63 23.19 -22.43 -4.41
N SER A 64 24.40 -21.90 -4.34
CA SER A 64 25.56 -22.77 -4.24
C SER A 64 26.16 -22.54 -2.85
N PRO A 65 25.82 -23.37 -1.85
CA PRO A 65 26.56 -23.36 -0.60
C PRO A 65 27.98 -23.84 -0.86
N ASP A 66 28.92 -23.05 -0.36
CA ASP A 66 30.29 -23.41 -0.04
C ASP A 66 30.41 -24.90 0.33
N ALA A 67 31.01 -25.69 -0.56
CA ALA A 67 31.37 -27.08 -0.32
C ALA A 67 32.88 -27.20 -0.54
N ASP A 68 33.61 -27.06 0.56
CA ASP A 68 34.77 -27.87 0.94
C ASP A 68 35.25 -28.84 -0.17
N GLN A 69 36.35 -28.49 -0.85
CA GLN A 69 37.17 -29.47 -1.56
C GLN A 69 38.63 -29.38 -1.09
N PRO A 70 39.05 -30.24 -0.16
CA PRO A 70 40.43 -30.70 -0.10
C PRO A 70 40.72 -31.64 -1.28
N GLY A 71 41.77 -31.33 -2.05
CA GLY A 71 42.31 -32.16 -3.12
C GLY A 71 43.66 -31.63 -3.59
#